data_AF-A0A2M7Y2G0-F1
#
_entry.id   AF-A0A2M7Y2G0-F1
#
_cell.length_a   1.000
_cell.length_b   1.000
_cell.length_c   1.000
_cell.angle_alpha   90.00
_cell.angle_beta   90.00
_cell.angle_gamma   90.00
#
_symmetry.space_group_name_H-M   'P 1'
#
loop_
_entity.id
_entity.type
_entity.pdbx_description
1 polymer ?
#
loop_
_entity_poly.entity_id
_entity_poly.type
_entity_poly.pdbx_seq_one_letter_code
_entity_poly.pdbx_strand_id
1 'polypeptide(L)'
;MKPARHALRGGPGIRQRGAVLLVLLVLFVAAGAYALTSRLNAAQPQLGRDRSTAASLALAREALIGRAVSDDNRPGSLPCPDTDDDGIANTVGGNCTASYIGRLPWKTLGLPDLRDGSGERLWYVLSPAFRDNPAAQPINSDTHSSLTLDGAGEIAAIVFAPGPALAAQAGRPRNNVADYLDGSNADGNDAYASGPPAGTFNDRALPLRRTELMRAVVSRAAAEALKCLHEFAMAHAGRYPWAAGVGASAAGDYADIAGNRYGRLPEDLANTAASLAEPASTWPPGCPVGDASSWWTRNAWRELVFFAIAPEFAPDAPPCPGCPGTLVIRNATTTARVAVIVASESLPGQSRTSTAEKSNPSNYLESENATFTDGILERGMPGPNFNDVVAFE
;
A
#
# COMPACT_ATOMS: atom_id res chain seq x y z
N MET A 1 21.91 49.38 99.16
CA MET A 1 21.25 50.22 98.13
C MET A 1 21.12 49.43 96.82
N LYS A 2 19.89 49.09 96.42
CA LYS A 2 19.46 48.87 95.01
C LYS A 2 19.04 50.25 94.45
N PRO A 3 18.70 50.44 93.15
CA PRO A 3 19.17 49.84 91.88
C PRO A 3 19.41 50.92 90.78
N ALA A 4 19.87 50.57 89.56
CA ALA A 4 19.39 51.19 88.31
C ALA A 4 19.90 50.43 87.07
N ARG A 5 18.97 49.83 86.32
CA ARG A 5 19.16 49.33 84.96
C ARG A 5 18.98 50.51 83.99
N HIS A 6 19.79 50.59 82.93
CA HIS A 6 19.53 51.49 81.81
C HIS A 6 19.42 50.75 80.48
N ALA A 7 18.57 51.31 79.62
CA ALA A 7 17.78 50.63 78.61
C ALA A 7 18.57 50.26 77.34
N LEU A 8 18.23 49.09 76.78
CA LEU A 8 18.48 48.75 75.38
C LEU A 8 17.62 49.66 74.49
N ARG A 9 18.25 50.45 73.60
CA ARG A 9 17.57 51.15 72.51
C ARG A 9 17.24 50.14 71.41
N GLY A 10 15.96 49.85 71.23
CA GLY A 10 15.44 49.12 70.06
C GLY A 10 15.51 50.01 68.82
N GLY A 11 16.20 49.53 67.78
CA GLY A 11 16.07 50.08 66.42
C GLY A 11 14.72 49.70 65.80
N PRO A 12 14.16 50.53 64.90
CA PRO A 12 12.86 50.26 64.29
C PRO A 12 12.98 49.08 63.33
N GLY A 13 12.41 47.93 63.72
CA GLY A 13 12.22 46.79 62.84
C GLY A 13 11.20 47.14 61.76
N ILE A 14 11.66 47.23 60.51
CA ILE A 14 10.79 47.32 59.34
C ILE A 14 9.94 46.04 59.30
N ARG A 15 8.65 46.16 59.61
CA ARG A 15 7.69 45.05 59.54
C ARG A 15 7.41 44.71 58.08
N GLN A 16 8.23 43.83 57.49
CA GLN A 16 7.91 43.17 56.22
C GLN A 16 6.89 42.04 56.47
N ARG A 17 5.59 42.34 56.35
CA ARG A 17 4.52 41.32 56.37
C ARG A 17 4.01 40.91 54.97
N GLY A 18 4.56 41.48 53.89
CA GLY A 18 4.17 41.15 52.50
C GLY A 18 5.22 40.36 51.69
N ALA A 19 6.51 40.40 52.08
CA ALA A 19 7.59 39.78 51.31
C ALA A 19 7.58 38.24 51.39
N VAL A 20 7.18 37.68 52.53
CA VAL A 20 7.19 36.23 52.76
C VAL A 20 6.24 35.50 51.80
N LEU A 21 5.06 36.06 51.53
CA LEU A 21 4.07 35.45 50.66
C LEU A 21 4.50 35.50 49.19
N LEU A 22 5.18 36.57 48.78
CA LEU A 22 5.81 36.69 47.46
C LEU A 22 6.99 35.72 47.30
N VAL A 23 7.83 35.55 48.33
CA VAL A 23 8.94 34.58 48.31
C VAL A 23 8.40 33.15 48.24
N LEU A 24 7.38 32.81 49.03
CA LEU A 24 6.72 31.49 48.98
C LEU A 24 6.07 31.23 47.61
N LEU A 25 5.43 32.24 47.02
CA LEU A 25 4.86 32.14 45.67
C LEU A 25 5.94 31.90 44.62
N VAL A 26 7.05 32.64 44.66
CA VAL A 26 8.18 32.46 43.74
C VAL A 26 8.79 31.07 43.90
N LEU A 27 8.96 30.59 45.13
CA LEU A 27 9.45 29.22 45.40
C LEU A 27 8.49 28.16 44.88
N PHE A 28 7.18 28.36 45.02
CA PHE A 28 6.17 27.44 44.50
C PHE A 28 6.17 27.40 42.97
N VAL A 29 6.25 28.56 42.31
CA VAL A 29 6.35 28.65 40.84
C VAL A 29 7.66 28.04 40.35
N ALA A 30 8.78 28.31 41.01
CA ALA A 30 10.09 27.73 40.66
C ALA A 30 10.11 26.21 40.85
N ALA A 31 9.53 25.70 41.94
CA ALA A 31 9.39 24.26 42.18
C ALA A 31 8.48 23.60 41.12
N GLY A 32 7.37 24.25 40.74
CA GLY A 32 6.48 23.80 39.68
C GLY A 32 7.17 23.77 38.31
N ALA A 33 7.90 24.83 37.95
CA ALA A 33 8.67 24.90 36.71
C ALA A 33 9.81 23.86 36.68
N TYR A 34 10.50 23.65 37.81
CA TYR A 34 11.53 22.60 37.94
C TYR A 34 10.94 21.20 37.83
N ALA A 35 9.80 20.92 38.47
CA ALA A 35 9.10 19.65 38.37
C ALA A 35 8.60 19.37 36.93
N LEU A 36 8.13 20.40 36.22
CA LEU A 36 7.70 20.26 34.83
C LEU A 36 8.90 20.01 33.89
N THR A 37 9.95 20.81 34.00
CA THR A 37 11.14 20.69 33.16
C THR A 37 11.90 19.39 33.40
N SER A 38 11.99 18.91 34.65
CA SER A 38 12.57 17.59 34.96
C SER A 38 11.76 16.45 34.34
N ARG A 39 10.43 16.51 34.35
CA ARG A 39 9.57 15.52 33.68
C ARG A 39 9.70 15.56 32.16
N LEU A 40 9.75 16.75 31.57
CA LEU A 40 9.95 16.92 30.13
C LEU A 40 11.32 16.40 29.69
N ASN A 41 12.38 16.70 30.45
CA ASN A 41 13.72 16.21 30.18
C ASN A 41 13.82 14.68 30.31
N ALA A 42 13.13 14.08 31.29
CA ALA A 42 13.06 12.62 31.42
C ALA A 42 12.27 11.96 30.28
N ALA A 43 11.28 12.64 29.71
CA ALA A 43 10.48 12.13 28.59
C ALA A 43 11.15 12.31 27.21
N GLN A 44 12.09 13.24 27.05
CA GLN A 44 12.73 13.53 25.76
C GLN A 44 13.43 12.31 25.11
N PRO A 45 14.22 11.49 25.83
CA PRO A 45 14.84 10.31 25.24
C PRO A 45 13.81 9.29 24.74
N GLN A 46 12.71 9.10 25.47
CA GLN A 46 11.63 8.21 25.06
C GLN A 46 10.96 8.72 23.78
N LEU A 47 10.60 10.01 23.73
CA LEU A 47 10.04 10.64 22.54
C LEU A 47 10.97 10.55 21.33
N GLY A 48 12.29 10.67 21.54
CA GLY A 48 13.29 10.49 20.49
C GLY A 48 13.30 9.07 19.94
N ARG A 49 13.32 8.06 20.82
CA ARG A 49 13.21 6.64 20.43
C ARG A 49 11.91 6.37 19.68
N ASP A 50 10.81 6.93 20.16
CA ASP A 50 9.49 6.72 19.58
C ASP A 50 9.40 7.25 18.15
N ARG A 51 9.96 8.44 17.91
CA ARG A 51 10.06 9.03 16.57
C ARG A 51 10.95 8.19 15.66
N SER A 52 12.09 7.71 16.15
CA SER A 52 12.98 6.83 15.39
C SER A 52 12.29 5.53 14.98
N THR A 53 11.60 4.88 15.92
CA THR A 53 10.81 3.67 15.64
C THR A 53 9.75 3.92 14.58
N ALA A 54 8.98 5.01 14.72
CA ALA A 54 7.93 5.35 13.75
C ALA A 54 8.50 5.61 12.35
N ALA A 55 9.65 6.29 12.25
CA ALA A 55 10.32 6.53 10.99
C ALA A 55 10.81 5.23 10.32
N SER A 56 11.42 4.33 11.09
CA SER A 56 11.88 3.02 10.58
C SER A 56 10.71 2.16 10.10
N LEU A 57 9.61 2.10 10.87
CA LEU A 57 8.41 1.37 10.46
C LEU A 57 7.79 1.95 9.18
N ALA A 58 7.67 3.27 9.09
CA ALA A 58 7.14 3.93 7.91
C ALA A 58 8.00 3.66 6.67
N LEU A 59 9.33 3.77 6.78
CA LEU A 59 10.25 3.50 5.68
C LEU A 59 10.18 2.03 5.23
N ALA A 60 10.09 1.08 6.16
CA ALA A 60 9.90 -0.33 5.85
C ALA A 60 8.58 -0.58 5.08
N ARG A 61 7.47 0.03 5.53
CA ARG A 61 6.16 -0.09 4.88
C ARG A 61 6.18 0.47 3.45
N GLU A 62 6.74 1.65 3.26
CA GLU A 62 6.84 2.26 1.91
C GLU A 62 7.74 1.44 0.99
N ALA A 63 8.83 0.86 1.50
CA ALA A 63 9.69 -0.02 0.71
C ALA A 63 8.99 -1.31 0.29
N LEU A 64 8.13 -1.88 1.14
CA LEU A 64 7.30 -3.03 0.78
C LEU A 64 6.32 -2.69 -0.36
N ILE A 65 5.64 -1.53 -0.29
CA ILE A 65 4.78 -1.04 -1.37
C ILE A 65 5.60 -0.83 -2.66
N GLY A 66 6.76 -0.17 -2.55
CA GLY A 66 7.66 0.08 -3.67
C GLY A 66 8.16 -1.22 -4.32
N ARG A 67 8.56 -2.22 -3.53
CA ARG A 67 8.97 -3.55 -4.02
C ARG A 67 7.83 -4.26 -4.75
N ALA A 68 6.60 -4.18 -4.24
CA ALA A 68 5.44 -4.79 -4.87
C ALA A 68 5.04 -4.12 -6.19
N VAL A 69 5.20 -2.80 -6.29
CA VAL A 69 4.96 -2.03 -7.52
C VAL A 69 6.08 -2.27 -8.55
N SER A 70 7.33 -2.34 -8.12
CA SER A 70 8.49 -2.54 -9.02
C SER A 70 8.74 -3.99 -9.42
N ASP A 71 7.94 -4.94 -8.95
CA ASP A 71 8.06 -6.33 -9.39
C ASP A 71 7.66 -6.45 -10.86
N ASP A 72 8.61 -6.79 -11.73
CA ASP A 72 8.37 -6.96 -13.16
C ASP A 72 7.50 -8.20 -13.46
N ASN A 73 7.60 -9.25 -12.64
CA ASN A 73 7.02 -10.57 -12.90
C ASN A 73 5.81 -10.90 -12.03
N ARG A 74 5.63 -10.21 -10.90
CA ARG A 74 4.56 -10.45 -9.96
C ARG A 74 4.20 -9.18 -9.18
N PRO A 75 3.59 -8.19 -9.86
CA PRO A 75 3.14 -6.96 -9.21
C PRO A 75 2.19 -7.29 -8.07
N GLY A 76 2.39 -6.63 -6.92
CA GLY A 76 1.63 -6.89 -5.70
C GLY A 76 2.22 -7.97 -4.79
N SER A 77 3.25 -8.69 -5.22
CA SER A 77 3.93 -9.63 -4.32
C SER A 77 4.90 -8.95 -3.37
N LEU A 78 5.13 -9.61 -2.23
CA LEU A 78 6.02 -9.18 -1.18
C LEU A 78 7.07 -10.26 -0.90
N PRO A 79 8.32 -9.86 -0.56
CA PRO A 79 9.40 -10.81 -0.31
C PRO A 79 9.11 -11.68 0.93
N CYS A 80 9.59 -12.94 0.95
CA CYS A 80 9.57 -13.73 2.19
C CYS A 80 10.34 -12.99 3.30
N PRO A 81 9.97 -13.17 4.58
CA PRO A 81 10.78 -12.71 5.69
C PRO A 81 12.21 -13.27 5.67
N ASP A 82 13.12 -12.54 6.31
CA ASP A 82 14.48 -12.98 6.62
C ASP A 82 14.45 -13.81 7.91
N THR A 83 14.78 -15.10 7.83
CA THR A 83 14.69 -16.06 8.94
C THR A 83 16.05 -16.44 9.54
N ASP A 84 17.15 -15.94 8.98
CA ASP A 84 18.52 -16.19 9.43
C ASP A 84 19.30 -14.91 9.79
N ASP A 85 18.63 -13.76 9.74
CA ASP A 85 19.10 -12.43 10.16
C ASP A 85 20.26 -11.89 9.31
N ASP A 86 20.35 -12.32 8.05
CA ASP A 86 21.35 -11.88 7.08
C ASP A 86 20.92 -10.61 6.28
N GLY A 87 19.67 -10.18 6.44
CA GLY A 87 19.01 -9.07 5.77
C GLY A 87 18.42 -9.39 4.40
N ILE A 88 18.49 -10.63 3.94
CA ILE A 88 18.06 -11.10 2.63
C ILE A 88 16.76 -11.89 2.80
N ALA A 89 15.80 -11.66 1.90
CA ALA A 89 14.59 -12.46 1.86
C ALA A 89 14.95 -13.90 1.50
N ASN A 90 14.52 -14.87 2.30
CA ASN A 90 14.84 -16.26 2.00
C ASN A 90 14.13 -16.70 0.69
N THR A 91 14.91 -17.07 -0.33
CA THR A 91 14.40 -17.53 -1.64
C THR A 91 14.57 -19.05 -1.82
N VAL A 92 13.45 -19.76 -1.74
CA VAL A 92 13.08 -21.05 -2.37
C VAL A 92 14.16 -22.15 -2.59
N GLY A 93 14.13 -23.13 -1.68
CA GLY A 93 14.20 -24.58 -1.95
C GLY A 93 12.95 -25.31 -1.42
N GLY A 94 11.86 -24.57 -1.23
CA GLY A 94 10.62 -25.04 -0.62
C GLY A 94 10.08 -24.05 0.41
N ASN A 95 9.33 -23.07 -0.08
CA ASN A 95 8.43 -22.16 0.64
C ASN A 95 9.06 -21.20 1.67
N CYS A 96 8.40 -20.06 1.91
CA CYS A 96 8.38 -19.53 3.26
C CYS A 96 7.64 -20.59 4.14
N THR A 97 8.30 -21.71 4.52
CA THR A 97 7.63 -23.02 4.77
C THR A 97 7.01 -23.22 6.14
N ALA A 98 7.42 -22.47 7.16
CA ALA A 98 6.96 -22.75 8.53
C ALA A 98 6.54 -21.50 9.28
N SER A 99 7.13 -20.35 8.96
CA SER A 99 6.94 -19.12 9.67
C SER A 99 6.90 -18.01 8.63
N TYR A 100 5.71 -17.52 8.30
CA TYR A 100 5.56 -16.31 7.49
C TYR A 100 5.96 -15.04 8.27
N ILE A 101 6.63 -15.23 9.41
CA ILE A 101 7.21 -14.21 10.26
C ILE A 101 8.73 -14.42 10.37
N GLY A 102 9.47 -13.32 10.32
CA GLY A 102 10.92 -13.25 10.41
C GLY A 102 11.37 -11.80 10.55
N ARG A 103 12.65 -11.51 10.36
CA ARG A 103 13.17 -10.16 10.22
C ARG A 103 12.70 -9.53 8.91
N LEU A 104 12.64 -8.21 8.90
CA LEU A 104 12.46 -7.45 7.66
C LEU A 104 13.68 -7.69 6.74
N PRO A 105 13.50 -8.15 5.50
CA PRO A 105 14.61 -8.42 4.58
C PRO A 105 15.17 -7.13 3.96
N TRP A 106 15.79 -6.29 4.80
CA TRP A 106 16.16 -4.92 4.48
C TRP A 106 17.12 -4.79 3.29
N LYS A 107 18.06 -5.73 3.08
CA LYS A 107 18.93 -5.73 1.88
C LYS A 107 18.12 -5.99 0.62
N THR A 108 17.18 -6.95 0.67
CA THR A 108 16.31 -7.25 -0.47
C THR A 108 15.40 -6.07 -0.82
N LEU A 109 14.99 -5.31 0.18
CA LEU A 109 14.20 -4.08 0.01
C LEU A 109 15.05 -2.85 -0.38
N GLY A 110 16.37 -2.99 -0.53
CA GLY A 110 17.26 -1.86 -0.85
C GLY A 110 17.35 -0.82 0.26
N LEU A 111 17.09 -1.21 1.51
CA LEU A 111 17.12 -0.36 2.68
C LEU A 111 18.47 -0.46 3.40
N PRO A 112 18.84 0.53 4.23
CA PRO A 112 19.84 0.31 5.27
C PRO A 112 19.31 -0.65 6.34
N ASP A 113 20.17 -1.13 7.24
CA ASP A 113 19.80 -1.96 8.40
C ASP A 113 18.90 -1.16 9.37
N LEU A 114 17.60 -1.16 9.09
CA LEU A 114 16.60 -0.39 9.84
C LEU A 114 16.44 -0.97 11.25
N ARG A 115 16.60 -0.08 12.23
CA ARG A 115 16.45 -0.40 13.65
C ARG A 115 15.41 0.49 14.30
N ASP A 116 14.74 -0.05 15.30
CA ASP A 116 13.87 0.74 16.15
C ASP A 116 14.66 1.65 17.11
N GLY A 117 13.95 2.46 17.90
CA GLY A 117 14.56 3.36 18.87
C GLY A 117 15.33 2.65 20.00
N SER A 118 15.19 1.33 20.17
CA SER A 118 15.95 0.52 21.12
C SER A 118 17.17 -0.15 20.47
N GLY A 119 17.36 0.02 19.16
CA GLY A 119 18.46 -0.57 18.41
C GLY A 119 18.17 -1.97 17.86
N GLU A 120 16.93 -2.43 17.92
CA GLU A 120 16.54 -3.76 17.42
C GLU A 120 16.12 -3.74 15.97
N ARG A 121 16.42 -4.81 15.23
CA ARG A 121 15.93 -4.98 13.86
C ARG A 121 14.42 -5.19 13.84
N LEU A 122 13.79 -4.63 12.81
CA LEU A 122 12.36 -4.80 12.59
C LEU A 122 12.03 -6.27 12.26
N TRP A 123 10.91 -6.75 12.79
CA TRP A 123 10.29 -8.01 12.40
C TRP A 123 9.22 -7.74 11.35
N TYR A 124 8.86 -8.77 10.61
CA TYR A 124 8.01 -8.70 9.45
C TYR A 124 7.22 -10.00 9.34
N VAL A 125 5.89 -9.89 9.26
CA VAL A 125 4.99 -10.98 8.89
C VAL A 125 4.37 -10.70 7.52
N LEU A 126 4.27 -11.73 6.71
CA LEU A 126 3.70 -11.73 5.37
C LEU A 126 2.44 -12.57 5.34
N SER A 127 1.36 -12.06 4.74
CA SER A 127 0.24 -12.92 4.40
C SER A 127 0.66 -13.92 3.30
N PRO A 128 0.40 -15.23 3.47
CA PRO A 128 0.79 -16.24 2.49
C PRO A 128 0.27 -15.95 1.07
N ALA A 129 -0.88 -15.29 0.94
CA ALA A 129 -1.50 -14.96 -0.35
C ALA A 129 -0.68 -13.93 -1.15
N PHE A 130 0.20 -13.15 -0.50
CA PHE A 130 0.98 -12.09 -1.13
C PHE A 130 2.46 -12.45 -1.30
N ARG A 131 2.86 -13.68 -0.95
CA ARG A 131 4.26 -14.08 -1.06
C ARG A 131 4.74 -14.06 -2.50
N ASP A 132 6.00 -13.68 -2.69
CA ASP A 132 6.70 -13.72 -3.97
C ASP A 132 7.01 -15.17 -4.40
N ASN A 133 5.95 -15.94 -4.69
CA ASN A 133 6.01 -17.34 -5.11
C ASN A 133 4.89 -17.67 -6.13
N PRO A 134 5.15 -18.51 -7.15
CA PRO A 134 4.11 -18.94 -8.09
C PRO A 134 2.90 -19.61 -7.45
N ALA A 135 3.07 -20.29 -6.32
CA ALA A 135 1.97 -20.94 -5.60
C ALA A 135 1.02 -19.95 -4.87
N ALA A 136 1.28 -18.64 -4.96
CA ALA A 136 0.41 -17.58 -4.44
C ALA A 136 -0.44 -16.91 -5.53
N GLN A 137 -0.40 -17.41 -6.77
CA GLN A 137 -1.21 -16.87 -7.86
C GLN A 137 -2.69 -17.24 -7.71
N PRO A 138 -3.62 -16.33 -8.10
CA PRO A 138 -3.37 -14.98 -8.61
C PRO A 138 -3.07 -13.95 -7.51
N ILE A 139 -2.20 -13.00 -7.82
CA ILE A 139 -1.97 -11.78 -7.00
C ILE A 139 -2.45 -10.55 -7.77
N ASN A 140 -3.64 -10.07 -7.41
CA ASN A 140 -4.31 -8.90 -7.97
C ASN A 140 -5.21 -8.21 -6.92
N SER A 141 -6.02 -7.24 -7.32
CA SER A 141 -6.86 -6.46 -6.38
C SER A 141 -7.91 -7.31 -5.62
N ASP A 142 -8.31 -8.47 -6.15
CA ASP A 142 -9.26 -9.41 -5.53
C ASP A 142 -8.58 -10.47 -4.65
N THR A 143 -7.25 -10.48 -4.56
CA THR A 143 -6.52 -11.41 -3.70
C THR A 143 -6.76 -11.08 -2.23
N HIS A 144 -7.46 -11.93 -1.49
CA HIS A 144 -7.73 -11.73 -0.06
C HIS A 144 -6.56 -12.15 0.85
N SER A 145 -6.55 -11.61 2.07
CA SER A 145 -5.56 -11.95 3.10
C SER A 145 -6.18 -12.60 4.34
N SER A 146 -5.45 -13.52 4.97
CA SER A 146 -5.81 -14.15 6.25
C SER A 146 -5.36 -13.39 7.50
N LEU A 147 -4.41 -12.45 7.40
CA LEU A 147 -3.83 -11.81 8.58
C LEU A 147 -4.83 -10.84 9.22
N THR A 148 -4.80 -10.81 10.55
CA THR A 148 -5.56 -9.84 11.35
C THR A 148 -4.66 -9.10 12.33
N LEU A 149 -4.98 -7.84 12.60
CA LEU A 149 -4.39 -7.04 13.67
C LEU A 149 -5.54 -6.47 14.50
N ASP A 150 -5.58 -6.79 15.79
CA ASP A 150 -6.67 -6.39 16.70
C ASP A 150 -8.06 -6.81 16.19
N GLY A 151 -8.14 -7.95 15.50
CA GLY A 151 -9.35 -8.48 14.88
C GLY A 151 -9.74 -7.83 13.54
N ALA A 152 -9.03 -6.79 13.08
CA ALA A 152 -9.22 -6.23 11.74
C ALA A 152 -8.43 -7.03 10.70
N GLY A 153 -9.13 -7.59 9.70
CA GLY A 153 -8.52 -8.37 8.62
C GLY A 153 -8.03 -7.56 7.43
N GLU A 154 -7.81 -8.25 6.30
CA GLU A 154 -7.35 -7.68 5.02
C GLU A 154 -5.97 -7.00 5.11
N ILE A 155 -5.03 -7.66 5.81
CA ILE A 155 -3.67 -7.15 6.04
C ILE A 155 -2.65 -7.95 5.23
N ALA A 156 -2.03 -7.34 4.22
CA ALA A 156 -1.04 -8.02 3.38
C ALA A 156 0.25 -8.35 4.14
N ALA A 157 0.63 -7.50 5.10
CA ALA A 157 1.79 -7.70 5.97
C ALA A 157 1.73 -6.83 7.24
N ILE A 158 2.52 -7.16 8.25
CA ILE A 158 2.73 -6.31 9.43
C ILE A 158 4.24 -6.18 9.67
N VAL A 159 4.71 -4.95 9.89
CA VAL A 159 6.09 -4.70 10.34
C VAL A 159 6.06 -4.40 11.83
N PHE A 160 6.88 -5.08 12.60
CA PHE A 160 6.98 -4.91 14.05
C PHE A 160 8.31 -4.28 14.45
N ALA A 161 8.24 -3.36 15.40
CA ALA A 161 9.39 -2.93 16.19
C ALA A 161 9.29 -3.55 17.58
N PRO A 162 10.21 -4.44 17.97
CA PRO A 162 10.11 -5.23 19.20
C PRO A 162 10.46 -4.45 20.48
N GLY A 163 11.03 -3.25 20.35
CA GLY A 163 11.37 -2.44 21.51
C GLY A 163 12.46 -3.07 22.41
N PRO A 164 12.65 -2.51 23.62
CA PRO A 164 13.64 -3.03 24.56
C PRO A 164 13.24 -4.42 25.08
N ALA A 165 14.22 -5.28 25.37
CA ALA A 165 13.95 -6.62 25.88
C ALA A 165 13.13 -6.60 27.17
N LEU A 166 12.02 -7.35 27.19
CA LEU A 166 11.24 -7.62 28.39
C LEU A 166 11.89 -8.75 29.21
N ALA A 167 11.47 -8.89 30.48
CA ALA A 167 12.07 -9.86 31.40
C ALA A 167 12.01 -11.32 30.90
N ALA A 168 10.98 -11.67 30.12
CA ALA A 168 10.82 -13.01 29.54
C ALA A 168 11.69 -13.24 28.28
N GLN A 169 12.29 -12.20 27.71
CA GLN A 169 13.01 -12.20 26.44
C GLN A 169 14.54 -12.32 26.63
N ALA A 170 14.98 -13.19 27.53
CA ALA A 170 16.39 -13.36 27.88
C ALA A 170 17.24 -14.07 26.80
N GLY A 171 16.62 -14.53 25.70
CA GLY A 171 17.31 -15.26 24.63
C GLY A 171 17.98 -14.39 23.57
N ARG A 172 17.82 -13.06 23.59
CA ARG A 172 18.54 -12.15 22.68
C ARG A 172 20.06 -12.32 22.83
N PRO A 173 20.86 -12.39 21.74
CA PRO A 173 20.51 -12.05 20.36
C PRO A 173 20.19 -13.27 19.46
N ARG A 174 19.68 -14.39 20.00
CA ARG A 174 19.21 -15.51 19.15
C ARG A 174 18.14 -15.02 18.18
N ASN A 175 17.87 -15.75 17.10
CA ASN A 175 16.87 -15.35 16.09
C ASN A 175 15.50 -16.06 16.27
N ASN A 176 15.01 -16.15 17.51
CA ASN A 176 13.66 -16.71 17.77
C ASN A 176 12.64 -15.58 17.91
N VAL A 177 11.44 -15.76 17.35
CA VAL A 177 10.35 -14.76 17.41
C VAL A 177 10.06 -14.34 18.86
N ALA A 178 9.88 -15.30 19.77
CA ALA A 178 9.55 -15.07 21.18
C ALA A 178 10.66 -14.39 22.00
N ASP A 179 11.89 -14.29 21.46
CA ASP A 179 12.95 -13.50 22.09
C ASP A 179 12.79 -11.99 21.81
N TYR A 180 11.84 -11.58 20.95
CA TYR A 180 11.64 -10.18 20.55
C TYR A 180 10.19 -9.72 20.56
N LEU A 181 9.25 -10.53 20.10
CA LEU A 181 7.84 -10.18 20.03
C LEU A 181 7.08 -10.71 21.25
N ASP A 182 5.94 -10.08 21.53
CA ASP A 182 5.17 -10.23 22.76
C ASP A 182 3.80 -10.87 22.55
N GLY A 183 3.40 -11.73 23.47
CA GLY A 183 2.04 -12.28 23.52
C GLY A 183 1.62 -12.92 22.19
N SER A 184 0.49 -12.48 21.63
CA SER A 184 -0.04 -12.97 20.35
C SER A 184 0.91 -12.71 19.18
N ASN A 185 1.80 -11.71 19.25
CA ASN A 185 2.76 -11.46 18.18
C ASN A 185 3.87 -12.52 18.10
N ALA A 186 3.97 -13.43 19.08
CA ALA A 186 4.97 -14.48 19.16
C ALA A 186 4.37 -15.91 19.24
N ASP A 187 3.06 -16.07 19.11
CA ASP A 187 2.39 -17.36 19.33
C ASP A 187 2.30 -18.24 18.06
N GLY A 188 2.64 -17.69 16.90
CA GLY A 188 2.73 -18.38 15.61
C GLY A 188 1.42 -18.49 14.82
N ASN A 189 0.36 -17.80 15.20
CA ASN A 189 -0.88 -17.72 14.42
C ASN A 189 -0.97 -16.46 13.54
N ASP A 190 -2.10 -16.29 12.83
CA ASP A 190 -2.36 -15.16 11.91
C ASP A 190 -3.09 -13.98 12.60
N ALA A 191 -3.21 -14.00 13.94
CA ALA A 191 -3.91 -13.00 14.74
C ALA A 191 -2.95 -12.21 15.64
N TYR A 192 -2.58 -11.04 15.14
CA TYR A 192 -1.62 -10.15 15.80
C TYR A 192 -2.32 -9.09 16.65
N ALA A 193 -1.58 -8.50 17.59
CA ALA A 193 -2.08 -7.49 18.50
C ALA A 193 -1.22 -6.23 18.48
N SER A 194 -1.87 -5.09 18.67
CA SER A 194 -1.23 -3.82 18.99
C SER A 194 -1.76 -3.28 20.32
N GLY A 195 -0.99 -2.42 20.98
CA GLY A 195 -1.42 -1.91 22.28
C GLY A 195 -0.42 -0.94 22.91
N PRO A 196 -0.84 -0.24 23.98
CA PRO A 196 0.07 0.59 24.75
C PRO A 196 1.13 -0.28 25.47
N PRO A 197 2.35 0.23 25.68
CA PRO A 197 3.37 -0.49 26.43
C PRO A 197 2.91 -0.86 27.85
N ALA A 198 3.17 -2.09 28.23
CA ALA A 198 2.91 -2.73 29.51
C ALA A 198 4.12 -3.58 29.92
N GLY A 199 4.11 -4.14 31.14
CA GLY A 199 5.23 -4.96 31.65
C GLY A 199 5.50 -6.24 30.83
N THR A 200 4.55 -6.67 30.01
CA THR A 200 4.59 -7.89 29.20
C THR A 200 4.32 -7.64 27.71
N PHE A 201 4.22 -6.38 27.29
CA PHE A 201 3.91 -6.02 25.90
C PHE A 201 4.49 -4.64 25.58
N ASN A 202 5.42 -4.52 24.65
CA ASN A 202 5.99 -3.25 24.20
C ASN A 202 6.26 -3.19 22.69
N ASP A 203 5.88 -4.23 21.95
CA ASP A 203 5.87 -4.24 20.49
C ASP A 203 5.09 -3.06 19.90
N ARG A 204 5.59 -2.54 18.78
CA ARG A 204 4.81 -1.68 17.89
C ARG A 204 4.59 -2.36 16.57
N ALA A 205 3.32 -2.51 16.21
CA ALA A 205 2.90 -3.05 14.93
C ALA A 205 2.52 -1.91 13.97
N LEU A 206 3.00 -1.96 12.73
CA LEU A 206 2.53 -1.13 11.63
C LEU A 206 1.98 -2.05 10.52
N PRO A 207 0.65 -2.14 10.33
CA PRO A 207 0.07 -2.95 9.28
C PRO A 207 0.24 -2.29 7.90
N LEU A 208 0.43 -3.13 6.88
CA LEU A 208 0.23 -2.81 5.48
C LEU A 208 -1.08 -3.46 5.04
N ARG A 209 -2.15 -2.66 4.91
CA ARG A 209 -3.45 -3.18 4.48
C ARG A 209 -3.40 -3.58 3.01
N ARG A 210 -4.19 -4.58 2.63
CA ARG A 210 -4.32 -5.02 1.23
C ARG A 210 -4.68 -3.86 0.32
N THR A 211 -5.68 -3.06 0.70
CA THR A 211 -6.15 -1.93 -0.13
C THR A 211 -5.08 -0.86 -0.32
N GLU A 212 -4.20 -0.66 0.67
CA GLU A 212 -3.10 0.30 0.59
C GLU A 212 -2.02 -0.21 -0.37
N LEU A 213 -1.66 -1.49 -0.28
CA LEU A 213 -0.75 -2.16 -1.20
C LEU A 213 -1.31 -2.14 -2.64
N MET A 214 -2.55 -2.62 -2.81
CA MET A 214 -3.15 -2.81 -4.12
C MET A 214 -3.49 -1.51 -4.82
N ARG A 215 -3.78 -0.41 -4.11
CA ARG A 215 -3.98 0.90 -4.74
C ARG A 215 -2.79 1.33 -5.60
N ALA A 216 -1.57 1.10 -5.11
CA ALA A 216 -0.36 1.43 -5.86
C ALA A 216 -0.15 0.46 -7.04
N VAL A 217 -0.42 -0.84 -6.83
CA VAL A 217 -0.24 -1.89 -7.86
C VAL A 217 -1.28 -1.77 -8.98
N VAL A 218 -2.53 -1.44 -8.66
CA VAL A 218 -3.59 -1.12 -9.63
C VAL A 218 -3.18 0.07 -10.50
N SER A 219 -2.62 1.13 -9.90
CA SER A 219 -2.13 2.30 -10.65
C SER A 219 -0.99 1.93 -11.60
N ARG A 220 -0.08 1.03 -11.19
CA ARG A 220 0.95 0.45 -12.06
C ARG A 220 0.33 -0.36 -13.21
N ALA A 221 -0.66 -1.21 -12.94
CA ALA A 221 -1.32 -1.99 -13.98
C ALA A 221 -2.02 -1.10 -15.01
N ALA A 222 -2.67 -0.02 -14.55
CA ALA A 222 -3.27 0.99 -15.42
C ALA A 222 -2.23 1.68 -16.32
N ALA A 223 -1.10 2.07 -15.72
CA ALA A 223 0.01 2.70 -16.46
C ALA A 223 0.63 1.76 -17.51
N GLU A 224 0.82 0.47 -17.19
CA GLU A 224 1.37 -0.49 -18.16
C GLU A 224 0.40 -0.74 -19.33
N ALA A 225 -0.91 -0.87 -19.06
CA ALA A 225 -1.90 -0.99 -20.12
C ALA A 225 -1.97 0.27 -21.00
N LEU A 226 -1.91 1.46 -20.39
CA LEU A 226 -1.91 2.73 -21.14
C LEU A 226 -0.66 2.84 -22.01
N LYS A 227 0.51 2.45 -21.48
CA LYS A 227 1.77 2.40 -22.24
C LYS A 227 1.68 1.43 -23.42
N CYS A 228 1.14 0.23 -23.23
CA CYS A 228 0.90 -0.72 -24.34
C CYS A 228 0.04 -0.11 -25.44
N LEU A 229 -1.06 0.56 -25.06
CA LEU A 229 -1.97 1.23 -25.99
C LEU A 229 -1.29 2.39 -26.71
N HIS A 230 -0.51 3.20 -26.00
CA HIS A 230 0.27 4.29 -26.55
C HIS A 230 1.28 3.80 -27.61
N GLU A 231 2.08 2.80 -27.26
CA GLU A 231 3.08 2.22 -28.16
C GLU A 231 2.42 1.54 -29.38
N PHE A 232 1.27 0.88 -29.17
CA PHE A 232 0.47 0.35 -30.28
C PHE A 232 0.03 1.47 -31.21
N ALA A 233 -0.55 2.56 -30.68
CA ALA A 233 -0.99 3.69 -31.49
C ALA A 233 0.16 4.36 -32.24
N MET A 234 1.32 4.53 -31.63
CA MET A 234 2.53 5.05 -32.28
C MET A 234 2.96 4.21 -33.48
N ALA A 235 2.82 2.88 -33.40
CA ALA A 235 3.13 1.97 -34.50
C ALA A 235 2.06 1.96 -35.62
N HIS A 236 0.83 2.41 -35.34
CA HIS A 236 -0.32 2.26 -36.24
C HIS A 236 -1.01 3.61 -36.53
N ALA A 237 -0.23 4.64 -36.84
CA ALA A 237 -0.73 5.96 -37.27
C ALA A 237 -1.73 6.63 -36.29
N GLY A 238 -1.54 6.40 -34.99
CA GLY A 238 -2.37 6.94 -33.90
C GLY A 238 -3.63 6.13 -33.59
N ARG A 239 -3.81 4.94 -34.18
CA ARG A 239 -5.02 4.10 -34.05
C ARG A 239 -4.84 3.04 -32.95
N TYR A 240 -5.87 2.86 -32.14
CA TYR A 240 -5.89 1.85 -31.06
C TYR A 240 -6.57 0.56 -31.52
N PRO A 241 -6.33 -0.60 -30.87
CA PRO A 241 -7.00 -1.83 -31.23
C PRO A 241 -8.49 -1.82 -30.86
N TRP A 242 -9.26 -2.69 -31.49
CA TRP A 242 -10.62 -3.01 -31.04
C TRP A 242 -10.58 -3.68 -29.66
N ALA A 243 -11.61 -3.46 -28.85
CA ALA A 243 -11.72 -4.11 -27.55
C ALA A 243 -12.26 -5.53 -27.66
N ALA A 244 -11.75 -6.43 -26.81
CA ALA A 244 -12.35 -7.74 -26.59
C ALA A 244 -13.65 -7.60 -25.78
N GLY A 245 -14.64 -8.44 -26.10
CA GLY A 245 -15.94 -8.41 -25.43
C GLY A 245 -15.87 -8.99 -24.02
N VAL A 246 -16.39 -8.26 -23.03
CA VAL A 246 -16.34 -8.67 -21.60
C VAL A 246 -16.92 -10.06 -21.37
N GLY A 247 -18.03 -10.39 -22.02
CA GLY A 247 -18.67 -11.70 -21.90
C GLY A 247 -17.86 -12.86 -22.49
N ALA A 248 -17.21 -12.66 -23.64
CA ALA A 248 -16.33 -13.66 -24.24
C ALA A 248 -15.07 -13.85 -23.37
N SER A 249 -14.50 -12.74 -22.88
CA SER A 249 -13.32 -12.75 -22.00
C SER A 249 -13.57 -13.46 -20.67
N ALA A 250 -14.80 -13.42 -20.15
CA ALA A 250 -15.21 -14.19 -18.97
C ALA A 250 -15.14 -15.71 -19.18
N ALA A 251 -15.24 -16.17 -20.44
CA ALA A 251 -15.04 -17.56 -20.85
C ALA A 251 -13.59 -17.87 -21.29
N GLY A 252 -12.69 -16.90 -21.19
CA GLY A 252 -11.28 -17.02 -21.56
C GLY A 252 -10.96 -16.61 -22.99
N ASP A 253 -11.94 -16.11 -23.75
CA ASP A 253 -11.74 -15.62 -25.12
C ASP A 253 -11.49 -14.10 -25.13
N TYR A 254 -10.26 -13.72 -25.41
CA TYR A 254 -9.81 -12.32 -25.47
C TYR A 254 -9.59 -11.87 -26.92
N ALA A 255 -10.28 -12.47 -27.89
CA ALA A 255 -10.30 -11.94 -29.25
C ALA A 255 -11.00 -10.58 -29.30
N ASP A 256 -10.39 -9.66 -30.05
CA ASP A 256 -10.98 -8.37 -30.35
C ASP A 256 -12.29 -8.51 -31.15
N ILE A 257 -13.17 -7.51 -31.08
CA ILE A 257 -14.43 -7.50 -31.81
C ILE A 257 -14.49 -6.26 -32.68
N ALA A 258 -14.60 -6.43 -34.00
CA ALA A 258 -14.72 -5.31 -34.93
C ALA A 258 -15.83 -4.32 -34.51
N GLY A 259 -15.50 -3.02 -34.46
CA GLY A 259 -16.41 -1.97 -34.03
C GLY A 259 -16.52 -1.79 -32.50
N ASN A 260 -15.97 -2.70 -31.69
CA ASN A 260 -16.07 -2.60 -30.24
C ASN A 260 -15.02 -1.63 -29.68
N ARG A 261 -15.49 -0.51 -29.12
CA ARG A 261 -14.64 0.59 -28.61
C ARG A 261 -14.45 0.58 -27.10
N TYR A 262 -15.05 -0.38 -26.42
CA TYR A 262 -14.96 -0.50 -24.97
C TYR A 262 -15.01 -1.97 -24.54
N GLY A 263 -14.16 -2.34 -23.60
CA GLY A 263 -14.10 -3.71 -23.12
C GLY A 263 -12.71 -4.06 -22.60
N ARG A 264 -12.34 -5.32 -22.73
CA ARG A 264 -11.04 -5.84 -22.29
C ARG A 264 -9.96 -5.57 -23.31
N LEU A 265 -8.72 -5.42 -22.85
CA LEU A 265 -7.57 -5.43 -23.77
C LEU A 265 -7.53 -6.79 -24.48
N PRO A 266 -7.52 -6.82 -25.82
CA PRO A 266 -7.50 -8.07 -26.57
C PRO A 266 -6.15 -8.78 -26.47
N GLU A 267 -6.17 -10.11 -26.46
CA GLU A 267 -4.98 -10.97 -26.62
C GLU A 267 -4.86 -11.49 -28.07
N ASP A 268 -5.95 -11.47 -28.85
CA ASP A 268 -5.97 -11.73 -30.30
C ASP A 268 -6.51 -10.49 -31.04
N LEU A 269 -5.70 -10.00 -32.00
CA LEU A 269 -5.87 -8.73 -32.71
C LEU A 269 -6.31 -8.92 -34.18
N ALA A 270 -6.89 -10.07 -34.52
CA ALA A 270 -7.24 -10.40 -35.90
C ALA A 270 -8.17 -9.36 -36.57
N ASN A 271 -9.19 -8.85 -35.88
CA ASN A 271 -10.11 -7.87 -36.47
C ASN A 271 -9.47 -6.49 -36.59
N THR A 272 -8.61 -6.13 -35.63
CA THR A 272 -7.80 -4.90 -35.65
C THR A 272 -6.87 -4.91 -36.85
N ALA A 273 -6.11 -5.99 -37.05
CA ALA A 273 -5.23 -6.16 -38.21
C ALA A 273 -6.01 -6.06 -39.54
N ALA A 274 -7.17 -6.71 -39.62
CA ALA A 274 -8.04 -6.63 -40.80
C ALA A 274 -8.53 -5.19 -41.07
N SER A 275 -8.90 -4.44 -40.03
CA SER A 275 -9.42 -3.07 -40.15
C SER A 275 -8.34 -2.05 -40.52
N LEU A 276 -7.11 -2.25 -40.00
CA LEU A 276 -5.96 -1.43 -40.34
C LEU A 276 -5.39 -1.75 -41.73
N ALA A 277 -5.70 -2.94 -42.27
CA ALA A 277 -5.08 -3.49 -43.48
C ALA A 277 -3.55 -3.64 -43.37
N GLU A 278 -3.06 -3.95 -42.16
CA GLU A 278 -1.65 -4.07 -41.78
C GLU A 278 -1.44 -5.33 -40.92
N PRO A 279 -0.22 -5.88 -40.80
CA PRO A 279 0.06 -7.04 -39.94
C PRO A 279 0.11 -6.66 -38.44
N ALA A 280 -0.90 -5.94 -37.96
CA ALA A 280 -1.04 -5.44 -36.59
C ALA A 280 -1.58 -6.50 -35.61
N SER A 281 -1.07 -7.74 -35.72
CA SER A 281 -1.61 -8.89 -34.98
C SER A 281 -0.94 -9.15 -33.63
N THR A 282 -0.03 -8.28 -33.19
CA THR A 282 0.72 -8.45 -31.93
C THR A 282 0.91 -7.14 -31.20
N TRP A 283 0.94 -7.19 -29.87
CA TRP A 283 1.31 -6.06 -29.04
C TRP A 283 2.80 -5.69 -29.18
N PRO A 284 3.18 -4.42 -28.92
CA PRO A 284 4.57 -4.00 -28.91
C PRO A 284 5.45 -4.80 -27.94
N PRO A 285 6.76 -4.96 -28.22
CA PRO A 285 7.68 -5.68 -27.34
C PRO A 285 7.69 -5.12 -25.92
N GLY A 286 7.62 -6.00 -24.92
CA GLY A 286 7.59 -5.62 -23.50
C GLY A 286 6.19 -5.33 -22.96
N CYS A 287 5.17 -5.26 -23.81
CA CYS A 287 3.79 -5.28 -23.34
C CYS A 287 3.44 -6.67 -22.77
N PRO A 288 2.88 -6.77 -21.55
CA PRO A 288 2.55 -8.07 -20.96
C PRO A 288 1.24 -8.67 -21.51
N VAL A 289 0.48 -7.93 -22.31
CA VAL A 289 -0.81 -8.40 -22.86
C VAL A 289 -0.57 -9.47 -23.93
N GLY A 290 -1.33 -10.56 -23.86
CA GLY A 290 -1.24 -11.68 -24.82
C GLY A 290 -0.11 -12.68 -24.56
N ASP A 291 0.77 -12.41 -23.61
CA ASP A 291 1.77 -13.38 -23.14
C ASP A 291 1.23 -14.19 -21.95
N ALA A 292 0.92 -15.46 -22.20
CA ALA A 292 0.42 -16.40 -21.19
C ALA A 292 1.41 -16.64 -20.02
N SER A 293 2.69 -16.31 -20.20
CA SER A 293 3.71 -16.40 -19.16
C SER A 293 3.80 -15.15 -18.27
N SER A 294 3.25 -14.02 -18.74
CA SER A 294 3.33 -12.75 -18.05
C SER A 294 2.47 -12.69 -16.78
N TRP A 295 2.77 -11.72 -15.93
CA TRP A 295 1.94 -11.40 -14.76
C TRP A 295 0.51 -11.00 -15.14
N TRP A 296 0.32 -10.44 -16.32
CA TRP A 296 -0.98 -9.98 -16.80
C TRP A 296 -1.98 -11.13 -16.89
N THR A 297 -1.54 -12.25 -17.47
CA THR A 297 -2.33 -13.47 -17.61
C THR A 297 -2.27 -14.33 -16.34
N ARG A 298 -1.07 -14.60 -15.80
CA ARG A 298 -0.90 -15.54 -14.66
C ARG A 298 -1.52 -15.04 -13.36
N ASN A 299 -1.55 -13.73 -13.14
CA ASN A 299 -2.20 -13.14 -11.97
C ASN A 299 -3.59 -12.57 -12.30
N ALA A 300 -4.16 -12.94 -13.46
CA ALA A 300 -5.51 -12.56 -13.88
C ALA A 300 -5.79 -11.04 -13.89
N TRP A 301 -4.77 -10.20 -14.08
CA TRP A 301 -4.97 -8.74 -14.24
C TRP A 301 -5.76 -8.40 -15.49
N ARG A 302 -5.67 -9.23 -16.54
CA ARG A 302 -6.54 -9.13 -17.73
C ARG A 302 -8.04 -9.12 -17.42
N GLU A 303 -8.46 -9.71 -16.30
CA GLU A 303 -9.85 -9.71 -15.85
C GLU A 303 -10.23 -8.44 -15.10
N LEU A 304 -9.30 -7.53 -14.80
CA LEU A 304 -9.55 -6.32 -14.03
C LEU A 304 -9.37 -5.04 -14.86
N VAL A 305 -8.69 -5.14 -16.00
CA VAL A 305 -8.43 -3.99 -16.86
C VAL A 305 -9.41 -3.93 -18.02
N PHE A 306 -9.93 -2.73 -18.24
CA PHE A 306 -10.76 -2.32 -19.36
C PHE A 306 -10.11 -1.14 -20.05
N PHE A 307 -10.51 -0.89 -21.29
CA PHE A 307 -10.18 0.35 -21.96
C PHE A 307 -11.33 0.84 -22.84
N ALA A 308 -11.31 2.13 -23.16
CA ALA A 308 -12.22 2.82 -24.04
C ALA A 308 -11.44 3.61 -25.09
N ILE A 309 -11.93 3.67 -26.33
CA ILE A 309 -11.32 4.44 -27.41
C ILE A 309 -12.29 5.48 -27.97
N ALA A 310 -11.77 6.67 -28.22
CA ALA A 310 -12.52 7.68 -28.95
C ALA A 310 -12.72 7.19 -30.42
N PRO A 311 -13.88 7.46 -31.04
CA PRO A 311 -14.24 6.90 -32.34
C PRO A 311 -13.25 7.30 -33.44
N GLU A 312 -12.73 8.52 -33.42
CA GLU A 312 -11.72 9.01 -34.36
C GLU A 312 -10.36 8.28 -34.28
N PHE A 313 -10.13 7.50 -33.22
CA PHE A 313 -8.92 6.70 -33.00
C PHE A 313 -9.17 5.18 -32.98
N ALA A 314 -10.30 4.71 -33.53
CA ALA A 314 -10.63 3.28 -33.69
C ALA A 314 -9.58 2.50 -34.53
N PRO A 315 -9.82 1.28 -35.05
CA PRO A 315 -9.05 0.73 -36.19
C PRO A 315 -9.52 1.08 -37.62
N ASP A 316 -10.78 1.45 -37.85
CA ASP A 316 -11.38 1.68 -39.19
C ASP A 316 -11.58 3.15 -39.64
N ALA A 317 -11.70 4.11 -38.71
CA ALA A 317 -11.57 5.56 -38.94
C ALA A 317 -10.34 6.03 -39.77
N PRO A 318 -10.42 7.18 -40.46
CA PRO A 318 -9.25 7.76 -41.13
C PRO A 318 -8.15 8.20 -40.14
N PRO A 319 -6.85 8.09 -40.48
CA PRO A 319 -5.77 8.62 -39.64
C PRO A 319 -5.93 10.11 -39.38
N CYS A 320 -5.85 10.52 -38.11
CA CYS A 320 -5.96 11.92 -37.71
C CYS A 320 -4.91 12.32 -36.66
N PRO A 321 -3.66 12.66 -37.08
CA PRO A 321 -2.57 12.97 -36.16
C PRO A 321 -2.80 14.18 -35.24
N GLY A 322 -3.77 15.04 -35.57
CA GLY A 322 -4.10 16.26 -34.83
C GLY A 322 -5.50 16.30 -34.23
N CYS A 323 -6.30 15.24 -34.34
CA CYS A 323 -7.65 15.25 -33.76
C CYS A 323 -7.53 15.31 -32.22
N PRO A 324 -8.38 16.12 -31.54
CA PRO A 324 -8.59 15.94 -30.12
C PRO A 324 -9.32 14.62 -29.90
N GLY A 325 -9.05 13.97 -28.78
CA GLY A 325 -9.91 12.88 -28.31
C GLY A 325 -11.29 13.41 -27.95
N THR A 326 -12.31 12.57 -28.04
CA THR A 326 -13.69 12.90 -27.68
C THR A 326 -14.20 12.17 -26.44
N LEU A 327 -13.40 11.30 -25.81
CA LEU A 327 -13.78 10.70 -24.53
C LEU A 327 -13.79 11.77 -23.44
N VAL A 328 -14.89 11.87 -22.70
CA VAL A 328 -15.03 12.80 -21.59
C VAL A 328 -14.77 12.06 -20.29
N ILE A 329 -13.73 12.45 -19.56
CA ILE A 329 -13.46 11.92 -18.22
C ILE A 329 -14.01 12.94 -17.20
N ARG A 330 -15.08 12.61 -16.47
CA ARG A 330 -15.59 13.47 -15.40
C ARG A 330 -14.47 13.75 -14.39
N ASN A 331 -14.39 15.00 -13.93
CA ASN A 331 -13.31 15.52 -13.09
C ASN A 331 -11.91 15.59 -13.75
N ALA A 332 -11.82 15.45 -15.08
CA ALA A 332 -10.65 15.85 -15.85
C ALA A 332 -10.88 17.21 -16.55
N THR A 333 -9.78 17.87 -16.91
CA THR A 333 -9.80 19.16 -17.63
C THR A 333 -9.66 19.00 -19.14
N THR A 334 -9.41 17.80 -19.62
CA THR A 334 -9.19 17.48 -21.04
C THR A 334 -10.00 16.25 -21.43
N THR A 335 -10.31 16.17 -22.72
CA THR A 335 -10.80 14.93 -23.33
C THR A 335 -9.64 13.97 -23.62
N ALA A 336 -9.97 12.69 -23.80
CA ALA A 336 -9.00 11.62 -24.03
C ALA A 336 -9.23 10.91 -25.36
N ARG A 337 -8.14 10.40 -25.95
CA ARG A 337 -8.14 9.55 -27.14
C ARG A 337 -8.37 8.10 -26.75
N VAL A 338 -7.79 7.70 -25.62
CA VAL A 338 -7.94 6.39 -24.99
C VAL A 338 -7.99 6.55 -23.48
N ALA A 339 -8.73 5.70 -22.81
CA ALA A 339 -8.73 5.61 -21.36
C ALA A 339 -8.68 4.15 -20.94
N VAL A 340 -7.84 3.85 -19.96
CA VAL A 340 -7.74 2.58 -19.26
C VAL A 340 -8.47 2.71 -17.94
N ILE A 341 -9.36 1.76 -17.66
CA ILE A 341 -10.08 1.65 -16.39
C ILE A 341 -9.65 0.35 -15.73
N VAL A 342 -9.16 0.40 -14.49
CA VAL A 342 -8.82 -0.78 -13.71
C VAL A 342 -9.74 -0.88 -12.50
N ALA A 343 -10.45 -2.00 -12.43
CA ALA A 343 -11.23 -2.38 -11.28
C ALA A 343 -10.33 -2.67 -10.08
N SER A 344 -10.61 -2.04 -8.93
CA SER A 344 -9.95 -2.40 -7.67
C SER A 344 -10.70 -3.58 -7.02
N GLU A 345 -10.64 -3.72 -5.69
CA GLU A 345 -11.38 -4.77 -4.98
C GLU A 345 -12.87 -4.76 -5.29
N SER A 346 -13.50 -5.93 -5.27
CA SER A 346 -14.97 -6.01 -5.30
C SER A 346 -15.59 -5.17 -4.18
N LEU A 347 -16.44 -4.22 -4.55
CA LEU A 347 -17.27 -3.45 -3.62
C LEU A 347 -18.47 -4.27 -3.12
N PRO A 348 -19.15 -3.85 -2.04
CA PRO A 348 -20.35 -4.54 -1.56
C PRO A 348 -21.40 -4.72 -2.68
N GLY A 349 -21.82 -5.97 -2.91
CA GLY A 349 -22.77 -6.33 -3.96
C GLY A 349 -22.13 -6.77 -5.29
N GLN A 350 -20.82 -6.59 -5.45
CA GLN A 350 -20.07 -7.16 -6.56
C GLN A 350 -19.58 -8.57 -6.23
N SER A 351 -19.62 -9.46 -7.23
CA SER A 351 -19.06 -10.82 -7.14
C SER A 351 -18.40 -11.18 -8.48
N ARG A 352 -17.30 -11.91 -8.47
CA ARG A 352 -16.49 -12.24 -9.66
C ARG A 352 -16.09 -13.73 -9.69
N THR A 353 -16.94 -14.60 -9.15
CA THR A 353 -16.59 -16.01 -8.89
C THR A 353 -16.98 -16.98 -10.02
N SER A 354 -18.01 -16.65 -10.79
CA SER A 354 -18.52 -17.45 -11.91
C SER A 354 -18.37 -16.74 -13.24
N THR A 355 -18.38 -17.48 -14.36
CA THR A 355 -18.35 -16.89 -15.71
C THR A 355 -19.49 -15.89 -15.93
N ALA A 356 -20.70 -16.17 -15.41
CA ALA A 356 -21.84 -15.26 -15.52
C ALA A 356 -21.58 -13.94 -14.78
N GLU A 357 -21.02 -14.01 -13.57
CA GLU A 357 -20.64 -12.82 -12.81
C GLU A 357 -19.49 -12.05 -13.47
N LYS A 358 -18.46 -12.75 -13.96
CA LYS A 358 -17.33 -12.16 -14.67
C LYS A 358 -17.73 -11.51 -16.00
N SER A 359 -18.85 -11.94 -16.59
CA SER A 359 -19.38 -11.37 -17.83
C SER A 359 -20.13 -10.04 -17.64
N ASN A 360 -20.40 -9.64 -16.39
CA ASN A 360 -21.13 -8.42 -16.06
C ASN A 360 -20.16 -7.29 -15.66
N PRO A 361 -20.00 -6.21 -16.47
CA PRO A 361 -19.13 -5.08 -16.14
C PRO A 361 -19.44 -4.42 -14.79
N SER A 362 -20.70 -4.43 -14.32
CA SER A 362 -21.09 -3.85 -13.03
C SER A 362 -20.55 -4.60 -11.81
N ASN A 363 -20.01 -5.81 -12.00
CA ASN A 363 -19.25 -6.51 -10.96
C ASN A 363 -17.82 -6.02 -10.84
N TYR A 364 -17.36 -5.15 -11.75
CA TYR A 364 -15.99 -4.65 -11.81
C TYR A 364 -15.90 -3.14 -11.62
N LEU A 365 -16.81 -2.42 -12.25
CA LEU A 365 -16.74 -0.97 -12.42
C LEU A 365 -17.98 -0.29 -11.86
N GLU A 366 -17.85 1.00 -11.55
CA GLU A 366 -18.93 1.80 -10.99
C GLU A 366 -19.37 2.96 -11.89
N SER A 367 -20.61 3.43 -11.67
CA SER A 367 -21.17 4.59 -12.37
C SER A 367 -21.04 4.49 -13.91
N GLU A 368 -20.63 5.56 -14.58
CA GLU A 368 -20.47 5.65 -16.04
C GLU A 368 -19.48 4.61 -16.58
N ASN A 369 -18.50 4.21 -15.76
CA ASN A 369 -17.48 3.24 -16.19
C ASN A 369 -18.07 1.86 -16.44
N ALA A 370 -19.18 1.49 -15.79
CA ALA A 370 -19.83 0.20 -15.96
C ALA A 370 -20.74 0.11 -17.20
N THR A 371 -21.20 1.26 -17.72
CA THR A 371 -22.22 1.36 -18.78
C THR A 371 -21.79 2.31 -19.88
N PHE A 372 -20.56 2.14 -20.37
CA PHE A 372 -19.97 2.98 -21.42
C PHE A 372 -20.81 2.94 -22.71
N THR A 373 -21.64 3.97 -22.90
CA THR A 373 -22.59 4.06 -24.04
C THR A 373 -22.53 5.41 -24.76
N ASP A 374 -21.98 6.43 -24.13
CA ASP A 374 -21.99 7.83 -24.58
C ASP A 374 -20.60 8.46 -24.71
N GLY A 375 -19.53 7.70 -24.45
CA GLY A 375 -18.16 8.23 -24.45
C GLY A 375 -17.77 8.95 -23.16
N ILE A 376 -18.57 8.86 -22.10
CA ILE A 376 -18.28 9.43 -20.80
C ILE A 376 -17.74 8.36 -19.86
N LEU A 377 -16.71 8.72 -19.09
CA LEU A 377 -16.13 7.92 -18.02
C LEU A 377 -16.05 8.77 -16.75
N GLU A 378 -15.97 8.12 -15.60
CA GLU A 378 -15.86 8.77 -14.30
C GLU A 378 -14.51 8.50 -13.63
N ARG A 379 -13.87 9.56 -13.14
CA ARG A 379 -12.68 9.48 -12.28
C ARG A 379 -13.00 10.11 -10.92
N GLY A 380 -12.75 9.37 -9.85
CA GLY A 380 -13.05 9.77 -8.48
C GLY A 380 -12.00 9.32 -7.47
N MET A 381 -12.13 9.80 -6.24
CA MET A 381 -11.38 9.25 -5.11
C MET A 381 -12.01 7.91 -4.68
N PRO A 382 -11.19 6.89 -4.37
CA PRO A 382 -11.71 5.63 -3.86
C PRO A 382 -12.54 5.83 -2.59
N GLY A 383 -13.70 5.18 -2.55
CA GLY A 383 -14.67 5.22 -1.46
C GLY A 383 -15.54 3.96 -1.45
N PRO A 384 -16.58 3.91 -0.62
CA PRO A 384 -17.39 2.70 -0.43
C PRO A 384 -18.18 2.28 -1.68
N ASN A 385 -18.39 3.20 -2.64
CA ASN A 385 -19.24 3.01 -3.82
C ASN A 385 -18.52 3.32 -5.14
N PHE A 386 -17.21 3.58 -5.11
CA PHE A 386 -16.41 3.87 -6.31
C PHE A 386 -14.95 3.59 -6.00
N ASN A 387 -14.28 2.72 -6.74
CA ASN A 387 -12.86 2.45 -6.57
C ASN A 387 -12.08 2.22 -7.88
N ASP A 388 -12.70 2.54 -9.02
CA ASP A 388 -12.06 2.50 -10.33
C ASP A 388 -10.84 3.44 -10.42
N VAL A 389 -9.76 2.93 -11.00
CA VAL A 389 -8.60 3.73 -11.38
C VAL A 389 -8.64 4.00 -12.88
N VAL A 390 -8.67 5.29 -13.24
CA VAL A 390 -8.68 5.73 -14.64
C VAL A 390 -7.36 6.41 -15.01
N ALA A 391 -6.68 5.87 -16.02
CA ALA A 391 -5.52 6.46 -16.67
C ALA A 391 -5.84 6.74 -18.15
N PHE A 392 -5.43 7.88 -18.70
CA PHE A 392 -5.85 8.30 -20.04
C PHE A 392 -4.82 9.24 -20.67
N GLU A 393 -4.89 9.37 -22.00
CA GLU A 393 -4.09 10.32 -22.80
C GLU A 393 -4.84 10.93 -23.97
#